data_AF-A0A6I4MFM6-F1
#
_entry.id   AF-A0A6I4MFM6-F1
#
_cell.length_a   1.000
_cell.length_b   1.000
_cell.length_c   1.000
_cell.angle_alpha   90.00
_cell.angle_beta   90.00
_cell.angle_gamma   90.00
#
_symmetry.space_group_name_H-M   'P 1'
#
loop_
_entity.id
_entity.type
_entity.pdbx_description
1 polymer ?
#
loop_
_entity_poly.entity_id
_entity_poly.type
_entity_poly.pdbx_seq_one_letter_code
_entity_poly.pdbx_strand_id
1 'polypeptide(L)'
;MDAETVLPDRERPAGLAAGDAADAVTELYRGHALGLMRLALVMVGDRGTAEDVVQDAFAGLYRRWPRLRDRDRALTYVRSAVLNGSRTALRRRRRPLRAVHAAPVWSAEAAAMVGEDRREVMDALHRLPHRQREALVLRFFMQSCLGHPGVGTVFVLRR
;
A
#
# COMPACT_ATOMS: atom_id res chain seq x y z
N MET A 1 -43.93 -33.12 10.87
CA MET A 1 -43.33 -34.36 10.33
C MET A 1 -42.66 -34.04 9.01
N ASP A 2 -41.71 -33.11 8.99
CA ASP A 2 -40.36 -33.13 9.61
C ASP A 2 -39.41 -34.04 8.83
N ALA A 3 -38.67 -33.45 7.90
CA ALA A 3 -37.27 -33.75 7.65
C ALA A 3 -36.68 -32.68 6.69
N GLU A 4 -36.58 -31.45 7.20
CA GLU A 4 -35.61 -30.48 6.69
C GLU A 4 -34.23 -31.01 7.08
N THR A 5 -33.62 -31.77 6.18
CA THR A 5 -32.25 -32.28 6.35
C THR A 5 -31.29 -31.11 6.21
N VAL A 6 -31.05 -30.43 7.33
CA VAL A 6 -29.92 -29.53 7.54
C VAL A 6 -28.65 -30.35 7.36
N LEU A 7 -28.01 -30.20 6.19
CA LEU A 7 -26.71 -30.76 5.89
C LEU A 7 -25.70 -30.18 6.91
N PRO A 8 -24.87 -31.00 7.58
CA PRO A 8 -23.92 -30.50 8.56
C PRO A 8 -22.83 -29.67 7.86
N ASP A 9 -22.51 -28.51 8.43
CA ASP A 9 -21.49 -27.52 8.01
C ASP A 9 -20.04 -28.04 8.14
N ARG A 10 -19.76 -29.21 7.55
CA ARG A 10 -18.48 -29.91 7.69
C ARG A 10 -17.61 -29.64 6.47
N GLU A 11 -16.66 -28.74 6.71
CA GLU A 11 -15.41 -28.55 5.96
C GLU A 11 -15.58 -28.00 4.54
N ARG A 12 -15.80 -26.68 4.45
CA ARG A 12 -15.38 -25.95 3.24
C ARG A 12 -13.90 -26.25 2.99
N PRO A 13 -13.51 -26.83 1.84
CA PRO A 13 -12.12 -27.21 1.61
C PRO A 13 -11.25 -25.96 1.63
N ALA A 14 -10.15 -26.02 2.40
CA ALA A 14 -9.21 -24.91 2.54
C ALA A 14 -8.73 -24.35 1.18
N GLY A 15 -8.74 -25.17 0.12
CA GLY A 15 -8.44 -24.77 -1.25
C GLY A 15 -9.43 -23.78 -1.88
N LEU A 16 -10.74 -23.90 -1.63
CA LEU A 16 -11.73 -22.93 -2.13
C LEU A 16 -11.63 -21.59 -1.39
N ALA A 17 -11.34 -21.61 -0.09
CA ALA A 17 -11.12 -20.39 0.69
C ALA A 17 -9.79 -19.70 0.31
N ALA A 18 -8.77 -20.46 -0.06
CA ALA A 18 -7.52 -19.92 -0.62
C ALA A 18 -7.70 -19.37 -2.05
N GLY A 19 -8.54 -20.02 -2.87
CA GLY A 19 -8.95 -19.51 -4.19
C GLY A 19 -9.69 -18.19 -4.10
N ASP A 20 -10.72 -18.11 -3.25
CA ASP A 20 -11.47 -16.88 -2.97
C ASP A 20 -10.54 -15.76 -2.44
N ALA A 21 -9.56 -16.12 -1.60
CA ALA A 21 -8.53 -15.17 -1.15
C ALA A 21 -7.66 -14.65 -2.29
N ALA A 22 -7.19 -15.54 -3.15
CA ALA A 22 -6.33 -15.18 -4.28
C ALA A 22 -7.07 -14.26 -5.25
N ASP A 23 -8.32 -14.59 -5.58
CA ASP A 23 -9.14 -13.82 -6.51
C ASP A 23 -9.44 -12.42 -5.97
N ALA A 24 -9.88 -12.32 -4.71
CA ALA A 24 -10.19 -11.03 -4.12
C ALA A 24 -8.96 -10.14 -3.92
N VAL A 25 -7.81 -10.71 -3.54
CA VAL A 25 -6.54 -9.96 -3.47
C VAL A 25 -6.06 -9.55 -4.86
N THR A 26 -6.24 -10.40 -5.87
CA THR A 26 -5.91 -10.09 -7.27
C THR A 26 -6.74 -8.93 -7.79
N GLU A 27 -8.03 -8.91 -7.50
CA GLU A 27 -8.91 -7.81 -7.88
C GLU A 27 -8.50 -6.49 -7.21
N LEU A 28 -8.22 -6.54 -5.91
CA LEU A 28 -7.70 -5.39 -5.17
C LEU A 28 -6.37 -4.89 -5.76
N TYR A 29 -5.51 -5.80 -6.18
CA TYR A 29 -4.23 -5.48 -6.81
C TYR A 29 -4.45 -4.77 -8.14
N ARG A 30 -5.27 -5.33 -9.03
CA ARG A 30 -5.58 -4.72 -10.34
C ARG A 30 -6.18 -3.33 -10.20
N GLY A 31 -7.08 -3.13 -9.24
CA GLY A 31 -7.75 -1.84 -9.02
C GLY A 31 -6.87 -0.75 -8.38
N HIS A 32 -5.88 -1.13 -7.57
CA HIS A 32 -5.20 -0.15 -6.69
C HIS A 32 -3.67 -0.17 -6.72
N ALA A 33 -3.02 -1.20 -7.27
CA ALA A 33 -1.57 -1.33 -7.22
C ALA A 33 -0.84 -0.14 -7.88
N LEU A 34 -1.33 0.38 -9.02
CA LEU A 34 -0.70 1.53 -9.68
C LEU A 34 -0.74 2.82 -8.82
N GLY A 35 -1.87 3.08 -8.15
CA GLY A 35 -2.00 4.24 -7.26
C GLY A 35 -1.09 4.11 -6.03
N LEU A 36 -1.02 2.91 -5.46
CA LEU A 36 -0.14 2.59 -4.33
C LEU A 36 1.34 2.61 -4.73
N MET A 37 1.68 2.20 -5.94
CA MET A 37 3.04 2.26 -6.48
C MET A 37 3.49 3.70 -6.66
N ARG A 38 2.63 4.56 -7.23
CA ARG A 38 2.90 6.00 -7.32
C ARG A 38 3.10 6.60 -5.93
N LEU A 39 2.24 6.27 -4.97
CA LEU A 39 2.37 6.71 -3.58
C LEU A 39 3.72 6.30 -2.98
N ALA A 40 4.07 5.02 -3.04
CA ALA A 40 5.32 4.50 -2.50
C ALA A 40 6.53 5.16 -3.17
N LEU A 41 6.46 5.35 -4.49
CA LEU A 41 7.51 5.98 -5.27
C LEU A 41 7.71 7.46 -4.89
N VAL A 42 6.64 8.22 -4.65
CA VAL A 42 6.74 9.61 -4.15
C VAL A 42 7.39 9.65 -2.76
N MET A 43 7.15 8.64 -1.94
CA MET A 43 7.70 8.60 -0.59
C MET A 43 9.20 8.26 -0.58
N VAL A 44 9.58 7.20 -1.31
CA VAL A 44 10.92 6.59 -1.25
C VAL A 44 11.87 7.06 -2.36
N GLY A 45 11.36 7.58 -3.46
CA GLY A 45 12.14 8.10 -4.59
C GLY A 45 12.91 7.05 -5.38
N ASP A 46 12.58 5.76 -5.22
CA ASP A 46 13.23 4.64 -5.90
C ASP A 46 12.19 3.58 -6.29
N ARG A 47 12.26 3.11 -7.53
CA ARG A 47 11.29 2.14 -8.06
C ARG A 47 11.39 0.79 -7.38
N GLY A 48 12.60 0.24 -7.21
CA GLY A 48 12.78 -1.09 -6.61
C GLY A 48 12.21 -1.13 -5.20
N THR A 49 12.59 -0.18 -4.36
CA THR A 49 12.07 -0.07 -2.99
C THR A 49 10.56 0.18 -2.95
N ALA A 50 10.01 0.96 -3.90
CA ALA A 50 8.57 1.18 -3.97
C ALA A 50 7.81 -0.10 -4.33
N GLU A 51 8.35 -0.88 -5.27
CA GLU A 51 7.79 -2.16 -5.71
C GLU A 51 7.79 -3.17 -4.55
N ASP A 52 8.92 -3.33 -3.87
CA ASP A 52 9.05 -4.19 -2.69
C ASP A 52 8.01 -3.85 -1.62
N VAL A 53 7.83 -2.56 -1.33
CA VAL A 53 6.85 -2.09 -0.33
C VAL A 53 5.41 -2.45 -0.73
N VAL A 54 5.05 -2.29 -2.01
CA VAL A 54 3.71 -2.62 -2.48
C VAL A 54 3.51 -4.14 -2.50
N GLN A 55 4.48 -4.90 -2.99
CA GLN A 55 4.44 -6.35 -3.00
C GLN A 55 4.31 -6.91 -1.57
N ASP A 56 5.11 -6.41 -0.63
CA ASP A 56 5.05 -6.80 0.79
C ASP A 56 3.67 -6.51 1.42
N ALA A 57 3.06 -5.38 1.05
CA ALA A 57 1.73 -5.01 1.53
C ALA A 57 0.65 -5.98 1.05
N PHE A 58 0.66 -6.33 -0.25
CA PHE A 58 -0.29 -7.29 -0.81
C PHE A 58 -0.03 -8.73 -0.36
N ALA A 59 1.24 -9.14 -0.26
CA ALA A 59 1.60 -10.43 0.33
C ALA A 59 1.18 -10.52 1.81
N GLY A 60 1.32 -9.43 2.55
CA GLY A 60 0.81 -9.29 3.92
C GLY A 60 -0.70 -9.41 4.00
N LEU A 61 -1.43 -8.78 3.07
CA LEU A 61 -2.89 -8.90 2.97
C LEU A 61 -3.31 -10.34 2.71
N TYR A 62 -2.70 -11.00 1.72
CA TYR A 62 -3.00 -12.39 1.38
C TYR A 62 -2.81 -13.32 2.59
N ARG A 63 -1.68 -13.21 3.31
CA ARG A 63 -1.43 -13.97 4.55
C ARG A 63 -2.44 -13.67 5.67
N ARG A 64 -2.97 -12.45 5.71
CA ARG A 64 -3.95 -12.01 6.73
C ARG A 64 -5.39 -12.32 6.31
N TRP A 65 -5.64 -12.61 5.03
CA TRP A 65 -6.97 -12.75 4.46
C TRP A 65 -7.89 -13.70 5.26
N PRO A 66 -7.46 -14.89 5.71
CA PRO A 66 -8.36 -15.78 6.48
C PRO A 66 -8.79 -15.21 7.83
N ARG A 67 -8.04 -14.25 8.39
CA ARG A 67 -8.28 -13.62 9.70
C ARG A 67 -8.96 -12.25 9.59
N LEU A 68 -9.21 -11.77 8.37
CA LEU A 68 -9.82 -10.47 8.14
C LEU A 68 -11.33 -10.59 8.36
N ARG A 69 -11.82 -10.11 9.51
CA ARG A 69 -13.25 -10.13 9.88
C ARG A 69 -14.13 -9.31 8.94
N ASP A 70 -13.56 -8.29 8.33
CA ASP A 70 -14.24 -7.30 7.51
C ASP A 70 -13.41 -7.08 6.24
N ARG A 71 -13.97 -7.49 5.09
CA ARG A 71 -13.29 -7.44 3.79
C ARG A 71 -13.17 -6.02 3.26
N ASP A 72 -14.07 -5.13 3.65
CA ASP A 72 -14.08 -3.73 3.21
C ASP A 72 -12.87 -2.96 3.78
N ARG A 73 -12.26 -3.50 4.84
CA ARG A 73 -11.01 -2.97 5.42
C ARG A 73 -9.75 -3.38 4.67
N ALA A 74 -9.82 -4.28 3.69
CA ALA A 74 -8.64 -4.77 2.96
C ALA A 74 -7.88 -3.62 2.30
N LEU A 75 -8.57 -2.71 1.62
CA LEU A 75 -7.95 -1.56 0.97
C LEU A 75 -7.29 -0.62 1.99
N THR A 76 -7.97 -0.34 3.10
CA THR A 76 -7.43 0.48 4.19
C THR A 76 -6.17 -0.16 4.78
N TYR A 77 -6.17 -1.47 4.99
CA TYR A 77 -5.01 -2.22 5.45
C TYR A 77 -3.82 -2.06 4.50
N VAL A 78 -4.01 -2.28 3.19
CA VAL A 78 -2.93 -2.18 2.21
C VAL A 78 -2.38 -0.76 2.13
N ARG A 79 -3.25 0.26 2.13
CA ARG A 79 -2.84 1.68 2.18
C ARG A 79 -1.95 1.97 3.39
N SER A 80 -2.36 1.52 4.58
CA SER A 80 -1.56 1.67 5.79
C SER A 80 -0.24 0.89 5.73
N ALA A 81 -0.26 -0.33 5.20
CA ALA A 81 0.92 -1.17 5.05
C ALA A 81 1.95 -0.52 4.12
N VAL A 82 1.53 0.01 2.96
CA VAL A 82 2.41 0.74 2.03
C VAL A 82 3.05 1.96 2.71
N LEU A 83 2.25 2.80 3.38
CA LEU A 83 2.79 3.97 4.09
C LEU A 83 3.82 3.59 5.16
N ASN A 84 3.53 2.55 5.95
CA ASN A 84 4.43 2.09 7.01
C ASN A 84 5.70 1.42 6.44
N GLY A 85 5.56 0.69 5.33
CA GLY A 85 6.67 0.13 4.57
C GLY A 85 7.60 1.22 4.05
N SER A 86 7.05 2.25 3.38
CA SER A 86 7.82 3.39 2.88
C SER A 86 8.57 4.12 4.00
N ARG A 87 7.91 4.40 5.14
CA ARG A 87 8.57 4.99 6.32
C ARG A 87 9.72 4.11 6.82
N THR A 88 9.53 2.80 6.84
CA THR A 88 10.54 1.85 7.29
C THR A 88 11.74 1.80 6.36
N ALA A 89 11.53 1.78 5.05
CA ALA A 89 12.59 1.89 4.07
C ALA A 89 13.40 3.20 4.26
N LEU A 90 12.73 4.33 4.45
CA LEU A 90 13.37 5.63 4.66
C LEU A 90 14.15 5.70 5.97
N ARG A 91 13.63 5.13 7.07
CA ARG A 91 14.38 5.01 8.33
C ARG A 91 15.63 4.14 8.17
N ARG A 92 15.53 3.02 7.43
CA ARG A 92 16.68 2.13 7.18
C ARG A 92 17.77 2.83 6.37
N ARG A 93 17.39 3.61 5.35
CA ARG A 93 18.33 4.44 4.55
C ARG A 93 19.05 5.51 5.38
N ARG A 94 18.43 6.03 6.45
CA ARG A 94 19.02 7.03 7.35
C ARG A 94 19.92 6.46 8.44
N ARG A 95 19.95 5.13 8.64
CA ARG A 95 20.80 4.50 9.66
C ARG A 95 22.26 4.54 9.16
N PRO A 96 23.22 5.07 9.92
CA PRO A 96 24.53 5.42 9.38
C PRO A 96 25.41 4.19 9.17
N LEU A 97 25.48 3.73 7.91
CA LEU A 97 26.69 3.17 7.32
C LEU A 97 27.26 4.26 6.41
N ARG A 98 27.88 5.31 6.97
CA ARG A 98 28.60 6.38 6.22
C ARG A 98 27.97 6.84 4.88
N ALA A 99 26.64 6.92 4.77
CA ALA A 99 25.98 7.33 3.55
C ALA A 99 25.69 8.84 3.60
N VAL A 100 26.42 9.59 2.78
CA VAL A 100 26.09 10.98 2.40
C VAL A 100 24.61 11.02 2.04
N HIS A 101 23.87 12.01 2.55
CA HIS A 101 22.49 12.28 2.14
C HIS A 101 22.48 12.69 0.66
N ALA A 102 22.56 11.71 -0.25
CA ALA A 102 22.27 11.92 -1.65
C ALA A 102 20.75 12.05 -1.79
N ALA A 103 20.31 13.09 -2.50
CA ALA A 103 18.94 13.15 -2.98
C ALA A 103 18.62 11.86 -3.74
N PRO A 104 17.40 11.30 -3.62
CA PRO A 104 17.04 10.11 -4.38
C PRO A 104 17.24 10.39 -5.87
N VAL A 105 18.04 9.53 -6.52
CA VAL A 105 18.25 9.57 -7.96
C VAL A 105 17.08 8.84 -8.60
N TRP A 106 16.29 9.56 -9.39
CA TRP A 106 15.20 8.99 -10.14
C TRP A 106 15.72 8.12 -11.27
N SER A 107 15.27 6.86 -11.32
CA SER A 107 15.48 6.02 -12.50
C SER A 107 14.56 6.50 -13.64
N ALA A 108 14.94 6.25 -14.90
CA ALA A 108 14.12 6.61 -16.05
C ALA A 108 12.73 5.95 -16.00
N GLU A 109 12.67 4.71 -15.50
CA GLU A 109 11.45 3.92 -15.34
C GLU A 109 10.57 4.45 -14.20
N ALA A 110 11.16 4.92 -13.11
CA ALA A 110 10.44 5.59 -12.02
C ALA A 110 9.80 6.88 -12.53
N ALA A 111 10.55 7.62 -13.33
CA ALA A 111 10.15 8.90 -13.87
C ALA A 111 9.05 8.74 -14.94
N ALA A 112 9.10 7.68 -15.76
CA ALA A 112 8.03 7.30 -16.70
C ALA A 112 6.72 6.89 -15.98
N MET A 113 6.79 6.18 -14.85
CA MET A 113 5.61 5.77 -14.06
C MET A 113 4.80 6.96 -13.51
N VAL A 114 5.48 8.06 -13.22
CA VAL A 114 4.87 9.31 -12.73
C VAL A 114 4.48 10.24 -13.87
N GLY A 115 5.13 10.10 -15.03
CA GLY A 115 5.00 10.96 -16.21
C GLY A 115 6.09 12.02 -16.26
N GLU A 116 6.63 12.29 -17.46
CA GLU A 116 7.75 13.24 -17.70
C GLU A 116 7.45 14.63 -17.09
N ASP A 117 6.26 15.17 -17.38
CA ASP A 117 5.82 16.50 -16.92
C ASP A 117 5.73 16.62 -15.38
N ARG A 118 5.63 15.49 -14.68
CA ARG A 118 5.52 15.46 -13.22
C ARG A 118 6.87 15.28 -12.52
N ARG A 119 7.96 15.05 -13.25
CA ARG A 119 9.30 14.87 -12.67
C ARG A 119 9.76 16.07 -11.87
N GLU A 120 9.57 17.29 -12.37
CA GLU A 120 10.00 18.51 -11.69
C GLU A 120 9.29 18.72 -10.35
N VAL A 121 7.98 18.46 -10.32
CA VAL A 121 7.17 18.48 -9.08
C VAL A 121 7.71 17.46 -8.08
N MET A 122 8.08 16.29 -8.56
CA MET A 122 8.58 15.19 -7.74
C MET A 122 9.97 15.47 -7.17
N ASP A 123 10.83 16.12 -7.94
CA ASP A 123 12.12 16.62 -7.46
C ASP A 123 11.94 17.69 -6.39
N ALA A 124 11.01 18.64 -6.61
CA ALA A 124 10.66 19.64 -5.62
C ALA A 124 10.14 19.00 -4.31
N LEU A 125 9.29 17.99 -4.40
CA LEU A 125 8.81 17.23 -3.23
C LEU A 125 9.95 16.52 -2.50
N HIS A 126 10.95 15.99 -3.21
CA HIS A 126 12.07 15.29 -2.59
C HIS A 126 13.09 16.20 -1.91
N ARG A 127 13.15 17.48 -2.31
CA ARG A 127 13.92 18.51 -1.60
C ARG A 127 13.33 18.85 -0.22
N LEU A 128 12.05 18.53 0.02
CA LEU A 128 11.43 18.78 1.31
C LEU A 128 11.93 17.80 2.39
N PRO A 129 11.99 18.24 3.66
CA PRO A 129 12.11 17.36 4.80
C PRO A 129 11.04 16.24 4.75
N HIS A 130 11.43 15.02 5.14
CA HIS A 130 10.57 13.83 5.07
C HIS A 130 9.16 14.05 5.60
N ARG A 131 9.01 14.71 6.76
CA ARG A 131 7.70 14.96 7.38
C ARG A 131 6.81 15.89 6.55
N GLN A 132 7.39 16.86 5.85
CA GLN A 132 6.64 17.78 4.99
C GLN A 132 6.22 17.09 3.70
N ARG A 133 7.13 16.33 3.07
CA ARG A 133 6.80 15.51 1.89
C ARG A 133 5.67 14.53 2.22
N GLU A 134 5.79 13.83 3.32
CA GLU A 134 4.78 12.89 3.80
C GLU A 134 3.41 13.55 4.03
N ALA A 135 3.37 14.73 4.66
CA ALA A 135 2.12 15.46 4.86
C ALA A 135 1.43 15.82 3.54
N LEU A 136 2.19 16.30 2.54
CA LEU A 136 1.67 16.64 1.21
C LEU A 136 1.17 15.40 0.47
N VAL A 137 1.94 14.32 0.50
CA VAL A 137 1.58 13.05 -0.14
C VAL A 137 0.32 12.46 0.47
N LEU A 138 0.23 12.46 1.80
CA LEU A 138 -0.96 11.99 2.50
C LEU A 138 -2.16 12.87 2.19
N ARG A 139 -2.00 14.19 2.14
CA ARG A 139 -3.08 15.11 1.76
C ARG A 139 -3.58 14.82 0.34
N PHE A 140 -2.68 14.72 -0.63
CA PHE A 140 -3.02 14.41 -2.02
C PHE A 140 -3.68 13.03 -2.16
N PHE A 141 -3.16 12.02 -1.45
CA PHE A 141 -3.71 10.68 -1.47
C PHE A 141 -5.10 10.63 -0.82
N MET A 142 -5.32 11.32 0.29
CA MET A 142 -6.64 11.45 0.90
C MET A 142 -7.62 12.15 -0.03
N GLN A 143 -7.20 13.22 -0.73
CA GLN A 143 -8.07 13.91 -1.69
C GLN A 143 -8.42 13.05 -2.90
N SER A 144 -7.48 12.29 -3.43
CA SER A 144 -7.72 11.37 -4.56
C SER A 144 -8.48 10.10 -4.17
N CYS A 145 -8.47 9.72 -2.88
CA CYS A 145 -9.23 8.58 -2.35
C CYS A 145 -10.63 8.95 -1.83
N LEU A 146 -10.90 10.21 -1.50
CA LEU A 146 -12.20 10.69 -0.99
C LEU A 146 -13.19 10.99 -2.13
N GLY A 147 -13.40 10.02 -3.01
CA GLY A 147 -14.57 9.96 -3.90
C GLY A 147 -15.77 9.23 -3.30
N HIS A 148 -15.63 8.65 -2.09
CA HIS A 148 -16.73 8.00 -1.37
C HIS A 148 -16.82 8.54 0.07
N PRO A 149 -17.97 9.09 0.49
CA PRO A 149 -18.18 9.50 1.87
C PRO A 149 -18.25 8.26 2.75
N GLY A 150 -17.41 8.19 3.78
CA GLY A 150 -17.54 7.20 4.84
C GLY A 150 -16.43 6.16 4.91
N VAL A 151 -15.24 6.56 5.37
CA VAL A 151 -14.44 5.64 6.18
C VAL A 151 -13.67 6.44 7.22
N GLY A 152 -14.05 6.22 8.49
CA GLY A 152 -13.49 6.87 9.65
C GLY A 152 -11.99 6.63 9.78
N THR A 153 -11.29 7.73 10.07
CA THR A 153 -9.88 7.84 10.38
C THR A 153 -9.51 6.94 11.56
N VAL A 154 -8.82 5.81 11.30
CA VAL A 154 -7.99 5.17 12.32
C VAL A 154 -6.54 5.24 11.86
N PHE A 155 -6.00 6.46 11.94
CA PHE A 155 -4.58 6.73 11.76
C PHE A 155 -3.93 6.71 13.14
N VAL A 156 -3.63 5.51 13.67
CA VAL A 156 -2.76 5.41 14.86
C VAL A 156 -1.32 5.59 14.40
N LEU A 157 -0.89 6.86 14.41
CA LEU A 157 0.51 7.25 14.60
C LEU A 157 0.94 6.70 15.96
N ARG A 158 1.48 5.48 16.00
CA ARG A 158 2.24 5.04 17.16
C ARG A 158 3.63 5.67 17.06
N ARG A 159 3.85 6.62 17.97
CA ARG A 159 5.08 7.38 18.21
C ARG A 159 6.23 6.46 18.59
#